data_AF-A0A920HKL3-F1
#
_entry.id   AF-A0A920HKL3-F1
#
_cell.length_a   1.000
_cell.length_b   1.000
_cell.length_c   1.000
_cell.angle_alpha   90.00
_cell.angle_beta   90.00
_cell.angle_gamma   90.00
#
_symmetry.space_group_name_H-M   'P 1'
#
loop_
_entity.id
_entity.type
_entity.pdbx_description
1 polymer ?
#
loop_
_entity_poly.entity_id
_entity_poly.type
_entity_poly.pdbx_seq_one_letter_code
_entity_poly.pdbx_strand_id
1 'polypeptide(L)'
;MVNLPQTNNKIPNPKSFDLEIDLTLNNKAVVDITIDQETGSYISGSGNGNLFMEIDSEGEFNIFGDFITTEGVYIQGSCTN
;
A
#
# COMPACT_ATOMS: atom_id res chain seq x y z
N MET A 1 -27.12 -23.98 -43.52
CA MET A 1 -26.73 -23.09 -42.42
C MET A 1 -25.28 -23.42 -42.07
N VAL A 2 -24.35 -22.49 -42.29
CA VAL A 2 -22.94 -22.67 -41.96
C VAL A 2 -22.76 -22.32 -40.49
N ASN A 3 -22.24 -23.25 -39.68
CA ASN A 3 -21.90 -22.95 -38.29
C ASN A 3 -20.51 -22.32 -38.25
N LEU A 4 -20.41 -21.06 -37.82
CA LEU A 4 -19.11 -20.42 -37.62
C LEU A 4 -18.48 -20.94 -36.32
N PRO A 5 -17.20 -21.35 -36.34
CA PRO A 5 -16.51 -21.70 -35.10
C PRO A 5 -16.46 -20.46 -34.20
N GLN A 6 -17.10 -20.54 -33.04
CA GLN A 6 -16.95 -19.54 -32.00
C GLN A 6 -15.52 -19.68 -31.46
N THR A 7 -14.62 -18.80 -31.88
CA THR A 7 -13.29 -18.72 -31.30
C THR A 7 -13.45 -18.18 -29.88
N ASN A 8 -13.31 -19.05 -28.88
CA ASN A 8 -13.20 -18.68 -27.49
C ASN A 8 -11.90 -17.90 -27.29
N ASN A 9 -11.89 -16.63 -27.69
CA ASN A 9 -10.82 -15.71 -27.36
C ASN A 9 -10.90 -15.48 -25.85
N LYS A 10 -10.10 -16.27 -25.13
CA LYS A 10 -9.75 -16.05 -23.73
C LYS A 10 -9.29 -14.59 -23.63
N ILE A 11 -10.12 -13.74 -23.03
CA ILE A 11 -9.72 -12.39 -22.65
C ILE A 11 -8.46 -12.58 -21.79
N PRO A 12 -7.31 -11.96 -22.13
CA PRO A 12 -6.15 -12.05 -21.26
C PRO A 12 -6.59 -11.56 -19.88
N ASN A 13 -6.52 -12.43 -18.89
CA ASN A 13 -6.73 -12.02 -17.50
C ASN A 13 -5.83 -10.79 -17.23
N PRO A 14 -6.28 -9.80 -16.46
CA PRO A 14 -5.36 -8.81 -15.92
C PRO A 14 -4.20 -9.58 -15.30
N LYS A 15 -2.97 -9.24 -15.70
CA LYS A 15 -1.78 -9.89 -15.14
C LYS A 15 -1.78 -9.58 -13.65
N SER A 16 -2.08 -10.60 -12.87
CA SER A 16 -1.98 -10.59 -11.43
C SER A 16 -0.47 -10.60 -11.11
N PHE A 17 -0.05 -9.77 -10.15
CA PHE A 17 1.36 -9.56 -9.84
C PHE A 17 1.56 -9.61 -8.34
N ASP A 18 2.51 -10.42 -7.90
CA ASP A 18 2.99 -10.48 -6.53
C ASP A 18 4.26 -9.62 -6.43
N LEU A 19 4.37 -8.84 -5.36
CA LEU A 19 5.47 -7.90 -5.12
C LEU A 19 6.05 -8.11 -3.73
N GLU A 20 7.37 -8.18 -3.65
CA GLU A 20 8.11 -8.15 -2.40
C GLU A 20 9.15 -7.03 -2.48
N ILE A 21 9.19 -6.15 -1.46
CA ILE A 21 10.10 -5.01 -1.40
C ILE A 21 10.76 -4.95 -0.01
N ASP A 22 12.09 -4.94 -0.01
CA ASP A 22 12.90 -4.52 1.14
C ASP A 22 13.22 -3.02 1.03
N LEU A 23 12.77 -2.24 2.02
CA LEU A 23 12.93 -0.80 2.05
C LEU A 23 13.72 -0.36 3.30
N THR A 24 14.94 0.11 3.09
CA THR A 24 15.72 0.80 4.13
C THR A 24 15.45 2.30 4.05
N LEU A 25 14.82 2.83 5.09
CA LEU A 25 14.49 4.23 5.26
C LEU A 25 15.59 4.97 6.03
N ASN A 26 15.80 6.23 5.63
CA ASN A 26 16.62 7.18 6.37
C ASN A 26 15.90 8.52 6.48
N ASN A 27 16.45 9.45 7.25
CA ASN A 27 15.85 10.75 7.56
C ASN A 27 15.54 11.66 6.34
N LYS A 28 15.85 11.24 5.10
CA LYS A 28 15.42 11.95 3.88
C LYS A 28 14.06 11.49 3.36
N ALA A 29 13.53 10.38 3.88
CA ALA A 29 12.20 9.88 3.56
C ALA A 29 11.20 10.37 4.62
N VAL A 30 9.98 10.67 4.18
CA VAL A 30 8.83 10.96 5.04
C VAL A 30 7.85 9.80 4.93
N VAL A 31 7.37 9.32 6.07
CA VAL A 31 6.36 8.28 6.18
C VAL A 31 5.07 8.92 6.68
N ASP A 32 3.99 8.68 5.94
CA ASP A 32 2.64 9.10 6.30
C ASP A 32 1.78 7.86 6.59
N ILE A 33 1.19 7.80 7.78
CA ILE A 33 0.29 6.72 8.20
C ILE A 33 -1.05 7.33 8.56
N THR A 34 -2.07 7.04 7.75
CA THR A 34 -3.45 7.36 8.09
C THR A 34 -3.98 6.30 9.04
N ILE A 35 -4.31 6.70 10.26
CA ILE A 35 -4.82 5.80 11.30
C ILE A 35 -6.33 5.63 11.17
N ASP A 36 -7.02 6.73 10.92
CA ASP A 36 -8.47 6.77 10.81
C ASP A 36 -8.85 7.74 9.68
N GLN A 37 -9.37 7.16 8.61
CA GLN A 37 -9.77 7.90 7.41
C GLN A 37 -11.02 8.75 7.65
N GLU A 38 -11.93 8.34 8.55
CA GLU A 38 -13.19 9.06 8.80
C GLU A 38 -12.92 10.36 9.56
N THR A 39 -12.09 10.30 10.60
CA THR A 39 -11.67 11.50 11.34
C THR A 39 -10.59 12.30 10.61
N GLY A 40 -9.86 11.67 9.69
CA GLY A 40 -8.67 12.25 9.06
C GLY A 40 -7.45 12.24 9.98
N SER A 41 -7.40 11.34 10.96
CA SER A 41 -6.26 11.20 11.86
C SER A 41 -5.06 10.58 11.16
N TYR A 42 -3.90 11.23 11.24
CA TYR A 42 -2.68 10.74 10.62
C TYR A 42 -1.42 11.04 11.43
N ILE A 43 -0.39 10.22 11.20
CA ILE A 43 0.99 10.45 11.62
C ILE A 43 1.80 10.77 10.37
N SER A 44 2.63 11.81 10.41
CA SER A 44 3.59 12.13 9.36
C SER A 44 4.95 12.40 10.00
N GLY A 45 6.02 11.82 9.46
CA GLY A 45 7.35 12.07 10.02
C GLY A 45 8.50 11.50 9.20
N SER A 46 9.69 12.07 9.41
CA SER A 46 10.94 11.56 8.87
C SER A 46 11.67 10.73 9.92
N GLY A 47 12.38 9.69 9.48
CA GLY A 47 12.98 8.74 10.41
C GLY A 47 13.82 7.67 9.73
N ASN A 48 14.35 6.76 10.54
CA ASN A 48 15.08 5.59 10.04
C ASN A 48 14.22 4.35 10.27
N GLY A 49 14.32 3.39 9.36
CA GLY A 49 13.56 2.16 9.47
C GLY A 49 13.98 1.12 8.47
N ASN A 50 13.57 -0.11 8.71
CA ASN A 50 13.67 -1.21 7.76
C ASN A 50 12.27 -1.81 7.65
N LEU A 51 11.69 -1.69 6.46
CA LEU A 51 10.36 -2.19 6.16
C LEU A 51 10.48 -3.30 5.11
N PHE A 52 9.82 -4.42 5.38
CA PHE A 52 9.53 -5.43 4.38
C PHE A 52 8.07 -5.29 3.99
N MET A 53 7.80 -5.16 2.69
CA MET A 53 6.45 -5.00 2.16
C MET A 53 6.16 -6.12 1.17
N GLU A 54 4.98 -6.71 1.28
CA GLU A 54 4.49 -7.72 0.34
C GLU A 54 3.08 -7.36 -0.13
N ILE A 55 2.84 -7.59 -1.42
CA ILE A 55 1.53 -7.46 -2.06
C ILE A 55 1.29 -8.75 -2.83
N ASP A 56 0.16 -9.40 -2.57
CA ASP A 56 -0.25 -10.52 -3.39
C ASP A 56 -1.20 -10.07 -4.50
N SER A 57 -1.37 -10.95 -5.46
CA SER A 57 -2.22 -10.69 -6.61
C SER A 57 -3.73 -10.79 -6.31
N GLU A 58 -4.10 -11.14 -5.07
CA GLU A 58 -5.46 -11.17 -4.53
C GLU A 58 -5.84 -9.86 -3.81
N GLY A 59 -4.85 -9.01 -3.51
CA GLY A 59 -5.01 -7.69 -2.91
C GLY A 59 -4.64 -7.63 -1.43
N GLU A 60 -4.06 -8.68 -0.85
CA GLU A 60 -3.47 -8.59 0.48
C GLU A 60 -2.19 -7.75 0.42
N PHE A 61 -2.08 -6.80 1.35
CA PHE A 61 -0.97 -5.87 1.46
C PHE A 61 -0.47 -5.87 2.90
N ASN A 62 0.74 -6.39 3.12
CA ASN A 62 1.35 -6.47 4.44
C ASN A 62 2.63 -5.62 4.50
N ILE A 63 2.84 -4.96 5.65
CA ILE A 63 4.08 -4.25 5.96
C ILE A 63 4.58 -4.76 7.31
N PHE A 64 5.86 -5.15 7.36
CA PHE A 64 6.55 -5.60 8.56
C PHE A 64 7.81 -4.78 8.81
N GLY A 65 8.21 -4.67 10.07
CA GLY A 65 9.47 -4.06 10.46
C GLY A 65 9.29 -2.87 11.40
N ASP A 66 10.38 -2.12 11.54
CA ASP A 66 10.50 -1.04 12.51
C ASP A 66 10.71 0.30 11.79
N PHE A 67 10.01 1.33 12.27
CA PHE A 67 10.23 2.71 11.88
C PHE A 67 10.33 3.60 13.12
N ILE A 68 11.42 4.34 13.24
CA ILE A 68 11.69 5.23 14.35
C ILE A 68 11.77 6.66 13.83
N THR A 69 10.76 7.45 14.17
CA THR A 69 10.64 8.86 13.80
C THR A 69 11.70 9.70 14.52
N THR A 70 12.44 10.52 13.77
CA THR A 70 13.33 11.56 14.32
C THR A 70 12.56 12.86 14.55
N GLU A 71 11.73 13.25 13.59
CA GLU A 71 10.84 14.40 13.65
C GLU A 71 9.51 14.09 12.95
N GLY A 72 8.41 14.61 13.48
CA GLY A 72 7.10 14.35 12.91
C GLY A 72 5.98 14.96 13.72
N VAL A 73 4.77 14.79 13.20
CA VAL A 73 3.52 15.26 13.79
C VAL A 73 2.53 14.11 13.91
N TYR A 74 1.75 14.14 14.98
CA TYR A 74 0.52 13.39 15.10
C TYR A 74 -0.64 14.38 15.03
N ILE A 75 -1.52 14.20 14.06
CA ILE A 75 -2.74 14.99 13.95
C ILE A 75 -3.90 14.08 14.34
N GLN A 76 -4.50 14.41 15.48
CA GLN A 76 -5.80 13.86 15.84
C GLN A 76 -6.85 14.54 14.95
N GLY A 77 -7.43 13.73 14.08
CA GLY A 77 -8.59 14.11 13.30
C GLY A 77 -9.83 14.27 14.18
N SER A 78 -10.85 14.90 13.63
CA SER A 78 -12.14 15.06 14.30
C SER A 78 -13.25 14.91 13.28
N CYS A 79 -14.26 14.10 13.58
CA CYS A 79 -15.45 14.04 12.74
C CYS A 79 -16.20 15.38 12.82
N THR A 80 -16.48 15.98 11.67
CA THR A 80 -17.44 17.07 11.53
C THR A 80 -18.74 16.53 10.99
N ASN A 81 -19.88 16.90 11.59
CA ASN A 81 -21.21 16.63 11.03
C ASN A 81 -21.54 17.57 9.87
#